data_AF-A0A208XSL0-F1
#
_entry.id   AF-A0A208XSL0-F1
#
_cell.length_a   1.000
_cell.length_b   1.000
_cell.length_c   1.000
_cell.angle_alpha   90.00
_cell.angle_beta   90.00
_cell.angle_gamma   90.00
#
_symmetry.space_group_name_H-M   'P 1'
#
loop_
_entity.id
_entity.type
_entity.pdbx_description
1 polymer ?
#
loop_
_entity_poly.entity_id
_entity_poly.type
_entity_poly.pdbx_seq_one_letter_code
_entity_poly.pdbx_strand_id
1 'polypeptide(L)'
;MHPLANVDFRTLQIFLTLMTERGVTATSLVVGVSQPAITQALNRLRKTFGDPLLVRSPQGMQPTEKALALERETRRFLEEVAQIQASQEDFDPLRERREVVLTAPEYLEQLLLPVIATVLRRDAPYVTLSIRSPDQRRIDALLAAGDVNFRLGWVRDPQPSVRAMPLFEDDVVVIGGPGNRALAERLTLPAYVALPHARLLGSGRTTSGRVIDEFIKQHGQSLAVCIHAQGLMALLGTLMVSDAVATVPRRVALKIQEAFPVRMVDFPGRLPRVSNALYWHERTQRSAFHQWFRGVIGQAARHAAATYA
;
A
#
# COMPACT_ATOMS: atom_id res chain seq x y z
N MET A 1 20.41 37.85 -11.64
CA MET A 1 21.41 36.92 -11.05
C MET A 1 20.84 36.40 -9.75
N HIS A 2 20.69 35.08 -9.60
CA HIS A 2 20.20 34.51 -8.33
C HIS A 2 21.25 34.74 -7.22
N PRO A 3 20.86 35.29 -6.05
CA PRO A 3 21.78 35.56 -4.94
C PRO A 3 22.44 34.30 -4.35
N LEU A 4 21.97 33.11 -4.72
CA LEU A 4 22.49 31.80 -4.27
C LEU A 4 23.63 31.23 -5.13
N ALA A 5 24.01 31.86 -6.25
CA ALA A 5 24.95 31.27 -7.21
C ALA A 5 26.41 31.10 -6.68
N ASN A 6 26.74 31.68 -5.52
CA ASN A 6 28.13 31.77 -5.03
C ASN A 6 28.41 30.98 -3.74
N VAL A 7 27.44 30.23 -3.20
CA VAL A 7 27.61 29.39 -2.00
C VAL A 7 26.94 28.04 -2.23
N ASP A 8 27.74 26.97 -2.12
CA ASP A 8 27.26 25.58 -2.20
C ASP A 8 27.35 24.89 -0.83
N PHE A 9 26.69 23.73 -0.71
CA PHE A 9 26.62 22.96 0.54
C PHE A 9 28.00 22.58 1.08
N ARG A 10 28.93 22.24 0.19
CA ARG A 10 30.30 21.87 0.55
C ARG A 10 31.06 23.05 1.14
N THR A 11 30.85 24.24 0.60
CA THR A 11 31.47 25.48 1.08
C THR A 11 30.95 25.85 2.48
N LEU A 12 29.66 25.61 2.77
CA LEU A 12 29.09 25.79 4.11
C LEU A 12 29.61 24.76 5.13
N GLN A 13 29.82 23.51 4.73
CA GLN A 13 30.47 22.50 5.58
C GLN A 13 31.92 22.88 5.91
N ILE A 14 32.67 23.34 4.90
CA ILE A 14 34.04 23.86 5.09
C ILE A 14 34.02 25.06 6.04
N PHE A 15 33.04 25.97 5.90
CA PHE A 15 32.89 27.10 6.81
C PHE A 15 32.70 26.67 8.26
N LEU A 16 31.75 25.77 8.56
CA LEU A 16 31.54 25.29 9.94
C LEU A 16 32.77 24.57 10.51
N THR A 17 33.48 23.81 9.67
CA THR A 17 34.72 23.14 10.09
C THR A 17 35.81 24.17 10.37
N LEU A 18 35.94 25.23 9.56
CA LEU A 18 36.87 26.34 9.79
C LEU A 18 36.57 27.10 11.09
N MET A 19 35.29 27.26 11.45
CA MET A 19 34.88 27.89 12.71
C MET A 19 35.27 27.05 13.93
N THR A 20 35.23 25.72 13.79
CA THR A 20 35.60 24.76 14.84
C THR A 20 37.12 24.64 14.99
N GLU A 21 37.80 24.32 13.89
CA GLU A 21 39.23 24.00 13.86
C GLU A 21 40.13 25.25 13.90
N ARG A 22 39.58 26.42 13.53
CA ARG A 22 40.27 27.71 13.52
C ARG A 22 41.62 27.66 12.78
N GLY A 23 41.69 26.88 11.71
CA GLY A 23 42.93 26.69 10.96
C GLY A 23 42.71 25.96 9.64
N VAL A 24 43.32 26.47 8.57
CA VAL A 24 43.22 25.89 7.22
C VAL A 24 43.78 24.46 7.17
N THR A 25 44.92 24.22 7.81
CA THR A 25 45.56 22.89 7.86
C THR A 25 44.70 21.88 8.60
N ALA A 26 44.24 22.21 9.81
CA ALA A 26 43.37 21.32 10.59
C ALA A 26 42.05 21.01 9.87
N THR A 27 41.41 22.04 9.30
CA THR A 27 40.21 21.88 8.47
C THR A 27 40.46 20.97 7.27
N SER A 28 41.62 21.10 6.60
CA SER A 28 41.96 20.27 5.44
C SER A 28 42.03 18.78 5.79
N LEU A 29 42.53 18.46 6.99
CA LEU A 29 42.60 17.09 7.51
C LEU A 29 41.21 16.55 7.85
N VAL A 30 40.36 17.34 8.50
CA VAL A 30 39.00 16.94 8.89
C VAL A 30 38.08 16.74 7.68
N VAL A 31 38.12 17.67 6.72
CA VAL A 31 37.25 17.63 5.53
C VAL A 31 37.79 16.68 4.45
N GLY A 32 39.07 16.29 4.51
CA GLY A 32 39.70 15.39 3.54
C GLY A 32 39.93 16.04 2.17
N VAL A 33 40.29 17.33 2.14
CA VAL A 33 40.60 18.08 0.91
C VAL A 33 41.93 18.84 1.06
N SER A 34 42.53 19.27 -0.04
CA SER A 34 43.81 19.98 0.00
C SER A 34 43.69 21.37 0.64
N GLN A 35 44.77 21.84 1.30
CA GLN A 35 44.81 23.20 1.89
C GLN A 35 44.54 24.33 0.87
N PRO A 36 45.00 24.26 -0.40
CA PRO A 36 44.60 25.23 -1.42
C PRO A 36 43.08 25.28 -1.65
N ALA A 37 42.40 24.13 -1.61
CA ALA A 37 40.95 24.07 -1.76
C ALA A 37 40.21 24.73 -0.59
N ILE A 38 40.65 24.47 0.66
CA ILE A 38 40.11 25.17 1.85
C ILE A 38 40.33 26.68 1.76
N THR A 39 41.53 27.11 1.33
CA THR A 39 41.86 28.53 1.16
C THR A 39 40.98 29.19 0.11
N GLN A 40 40.75 28.51 -1.02
CA GLN A 40 39.87 29.00 -2.08
C GLN A 40 38.41 29.11 -1.61
N ALA A 41 37.91 28.10 -0.87
CA ALA A 41 36.58 28.13 -0.27
C ALA A 41 36.42 29.29 0.72
N LEU A 42 37.39 29.50 1.62
CA LEU A 42 37.40 30.64 2.54
C LEU A 42 37.41 31.97 1.80
N ASN A 43 38.21 32.11 0.75
CA ASN A 43 38.24 33.34 -0.05
C ASN A 43 36.92 33.59 -0.79
N ARG A 44 36.23 32.54 -1.24
CA ARG A 44 34.89 32.66 -1.82
C ARG A 44 33.89 33.11 -0.77
N LEU A 45 33.86 32.47 0.39
CA LEU A 45 33.01 32.85 1.53
C LEU A 45 33.23 34.32 1.93
N ARG A 46 34.49 34.76 2.00
CA ARG A 46 34.84 36.16 2.30
C ARG A 46 34.24 37.13 1.31
N LYS A 47 34.32 36.83 0.01
CA LYS A 47 33.74 37.66 -1.05
C LYS A 47 32.22 37.66 -0.99
N THR A 48 31.60 36.49 -0.79
CA THR A 48 30.14 36.36 -0.75
C THR A 48 29.55 37.11 0.43
N PHE A 49 30.13 36.96 1.62
CA PHE A 49 29.61 37.59 2.83
C PHE A 49 30.16 38.99 3.05
N GLY A 50 31.17 39.44 2.28
CA GLY A 50 31.81 40.74 2.48
C GLY A 50 32.42 40.88 3.87
N ASP A 51 33.08 39.83 4.36
CA ASP A 51 33.65 39.74 5.71
C ASP A 51 34.91 38.87 5.70
N PRO A 52 35.98 39.18 6.45
CA PRO A 52 37.18 38.34 6.50
C PRO A 52 36.94 36.97 7.17
N LEU A 53 35.85 36.81 7.91
CA LEU A 53 35.36 35.63 8.64
C LEU A 53 36.29 35.11 9.74
N LEU A 54 37.56 34.92 9.42
CA LEU A 54 38.63 34.58 10.35
C LEU A 54 39.78 35.57 10.17
N VAL A 55 40.24 36.14 11.27
CA VAL A 55 41.36 37.09 11.35
C VAL A 55 42.49 36.53 12.21
N ARG A 56 43.75 36.87 11.89
CA ARG A 56 44.89 36.44 12.70
C ARG A 56 44.94 37.22 14.00
N SER A 57 45.16 36.51 15.10
CA SER A 57 45.40 37.04 16.44
C SER A 57 46.61 36.36 17.08
N PRO A 58 47.15 36.87 18.21
CA PRO A 58 48.18 36.19 18.97
C PRO A 58 47.79 34.78 19.45
N GLN A 59 46.48 34.49 19.57
CA GLN A 59 45.95 33.17 19.94
C GLN A 59 45.60 32.30 18.73
N GLY A 60 46.04 32.67 17.52
CA GLY A 60 45.71 31.97 16.27
C GLY A 60 44.60 32.65 15.47
N MET A 61 43.94 31.93 14.57
CA MET A 61 42.84 32.49 13.78
C MET A 61 41.58 32.60 14.66
N GLN A 62 40.98 33.78 14.70
CA GLN A 62 39.77 34.03 15.47
C GLN A 62 38.62 34.44 14.56
N PRO A 63 37.40 33.96 14.81
CA PRO A 63 36.24 34.35 14.03
C PRO A 63 35.85 35.81 14.29
N THR A 64 35.33 36.47 13.26
CA THR A 64 34.67 37.78 13.41
C THR A 64 33.30 37.60 14.07
N GLU A 65 32.71 38.69 14.60
CA GLU A 65 31.33 38.67 15.10
C GLU A 65 30.33 38.23 14.02
N LYS A 66 30.56 38.66 12.78
CA LYS A 66 29.75 38.25 11.64
C LYS A 66 29.90 36.77 11.33
N ALA A 67 31.11 36.20 11.44
CA ALA A 67 31.31 34.76 11.27
C ALA A 67 30.59 33.95 12.36
N LEU A 68 30.59 34.40 13.61
CA LEU A 68 29.85 33.74 14.69
C LEU A 68 28.34 33.78 14.46
N ALA A 69 27.80 34.92 14.00
CA ALA A 69 26.39 35.03 13.64
C ALA A 69 26.04 34.11 12.45
N LEU A 70 26.90 34.06 11.43
CA LEU A 70 26.74 33.19 10.26
C LEU A 70 26.86 31.70 10.61
N GLU A 71 27.70 31.34 11.58
CA GLU A 71 27.86 29.94 12.03
C GLU A 71 26.54 29.38 12.55
N ARG A 72 25.85 30.14 13.41
CA ARG A 72 24.57 29.74 13.98
C ARG A 72 23.51 29.50 12.90
N GLU A 73 23.34 30.44 11.98
CA GLU A 73 22.35 30.31 10.90
C GLU A 73 22.72 29.20 9.91
N THR A 74 24.02 29.03 9.63
CA THR A 74 24.50 27.96 8.75
C THR A 74 24.24 26.59 9.37
N ARG A 75 24.50 26.42 10.67
CA ARG A 75 24.25 25.16 11.39
C ARG A 75 22.77 24.79 11.33
N ARG A 76 21.89 25.74 11.62
CA ARG A 76 20.44 25.55 11.52
C ARG A 76 20.01 25.14 10.11
N PHE A 77 20.50 25.82 9.08
CA PHE A 77 20.18 25.47 7.69
C PHE A 77 20.63 24.05 7.32
N LEU A 78 21.84 23.64 7.71
CA LEU A 78 22.33 22.30 7.45
C LEU A 78 21.56 21.23 8.25
N GLU A 79 21.08 21.55 9.45
CA GLU A 79 20.17 20.70 10.23
C GLU A 79 18.82 20.52 9.53
N GLU A 80 18.22 21.60 9.00
CA GLU A 80 16.98 21.53 8.22
C GLU A 80 17.17 20.65 6.96
N VAL A 81 18.32 20.75 6.28
CA VAL A 81 18.64 19.87 5.15
C VAL A 81 18.86 18.42 5.58
N ALA A 82 19.54 18.18 6.71
CA ALA A 82 19.70 16.85 7.26
C ALA A 82 18.35 16.22 7.65
N GLN A 83 17.41 17.01 8.16
CA GLN A 83 16.04 16.58 8.43
C GLN A 83 15.27 16.22 7.15
N ILE A 84 15.46 16.97 6.06
CA ILE A 84 14.89 16.60 4.74
C ILE A 84 15.42 15.23 4.30
N GLN A 85 16.71 14.95 4.52
CA GLN A 85 17.31 13.64 4.22
C GLN A 85 16.80 12.53 5.16
N ALA A 86 16.67 12.81 6.45
CA ALA A 86 16.19 11.88 7.48
C ALA A 86 14.68 11.59 7.39
N SER A 87 13.88 12.49 6.83
CA SER A 87 12.41 12.34 6.70
C SER A 87 11.94 11.13 5.90
N GLN A 88 12.85 10.37 5.27
CA GLN A 88 12.55 9.07 4.69
C GLN A 88 12.56 7.89 5.69
N GLU A 89 13.09 8.05 6.91
CA GLU A 89 13.36 6.95 7.85
C GLU A 89 12.55 6.95 9.16
N ASP A 90 11.96 8.09 9.59
CA ASP A 90 11.23 8.17 10.86
C ASP A 90 9.76 7.70 10.78
N PHE A 91 9.53 6.46 10.33
CA PHE A 91 8.20 5.84 10.40
C PHE A 91 7.95 5.19 11.76
N ASP A 92 7.05 5.79 12.54
CA ASP A 92 6.50 5.20 13.78
C ASP A 92 4.98 4.95 13.62
N PRO A 93 4.53 3.69 13.58
CA PRO A 93 3.12 3.36 13.40
C PRO A 93 2.23 3.91 14.53
N LEU A 94 2.75 4.08 15.74
CA LEU A 94 1.99 4.59 16.89
C LEU A 94 1.67 6.09 16.79
N ARG A 95 2.40 6.82 15.94
CA ARG A 95 2.25 8.27 15.75
C ARG A 95 1.66 8.65 14.39
N GLU A 96 1.49 7.68 13.50
CA GLU A 96 1.04 7.88 12.13
C GLU A 96 -0.46 8.23 12.06
N ARG A 97 -0.81 9.25 11.27
CA ARG A 97 -2.18 9.79 11.15
C ARG A 97 -2.73 9.77 9.72
N ARG A 98 -2.12 8.98 8.84
CA ARG A 98 -2.51 8.86 7.44
C ARG A 98 -3.81 8.08 7.28
N GLU A 99 -4.55 8.41 6.22
CA GLU A 99 -5.57 7.55 5.67
C GLU A 99 -4.93 6.54 4.70
N VAL A 100 -5.33 5.28 4.81
CA VAL A 100 -5.09 4.25 3.81
C VAL A 100 -6.39 3.99 3.06
N VAL A 101 -6.37 4.24 1.76
CA VAL A 101 -7.46 3.90 0.85
C VAL A 101 -7.15 2.56 0.18
N LEU A 102 -8.00 1.59 0.45
CA LEU A 102 -7.92 0.22 -0.05
C LEU A 102 -9.14 -0.05 -0.93
N THR A 103 -8.95 -0.75 -2.05
CA THR A 103 -10.08 -1.32 -2.81
C THR A 103 -10.11 -2.82 -2.67
N ALA A 104 -11.28 -3.40 -2.44
CA ALA A 104 -11.43 -4.84 -2.26
C ALA A 104 -12.83 -5.30 -2.70
N PRO A 105 -12.97 -6.51 -3.27
CA PRO A 105 -14.24 -7.22 -3.26
C PRO A 105 -14.74 -7.42 -1.83
N GLU A 106 -16.05 -7.29 -1.62
CA GLU A 106 -16.69 -7.36 -0.29
C GLU A 106 -16.35 -8.66 0.47
N TYR A 107 -16.18 -9.78 -0.23
CA TYR A 107 -15.79 -11.04 0.42
C TYR A 107 -14.40 -11.00 1.07
N LEU A 108 -13.44 -10.25 0.50
CA LEU A 108 -12.11 -10.08 1.11
C LEU A 108 -12.17 -9.15 2.31
N GLU A 109 -13.08 -8.18 2.30
CA GLU A 109 -13.34 -7.34 3.47
C GLU A 109 -13.84 -8.20 4.64
N GLN A 110 -14.83 -9.06 4.41
CA GLN A 110 -15.37 -9.99 5.42
C GLN A 110 -14.29 -10.90 6.04
N LEU A 111 -13.32 -11.34 5.23
CA LEU A 111 -12.25 -12.25 5.66
C LEU A 111 -11.09 -11.52 6.36
N LEU A 112 -10.71 -10.33 5.89
CA LEU A 112 -9.47 -9.68 6.30
C LEU A 112 -9.68 -8.50 7.26
N LEU A 113 -10.76 -7.74 7.10
CA LEU A 113 -11.00 -6.52 7.88
C LEU A 113 -11.02 -6.76 9.39
N PRO A 114 -11.64 -7.83 9.95
CA PRO A 114 -11.62 -8.05 11.39
C PRO A 114 -10.20 -8.16 11.98
N VAL A 115 -9.30 -8.84 11.26
CA VAL A 115 -7.91 -8.99 11.67
C VAL A 115 -7.13 -7.68 11.48
N ILE A 116 -7.33 -7.02 10.33
CA ILE A 116 -6.71 -5.71 10.06
C ILE A 116 -7.11 -4.70 11.14
N ALA A 117 -8.39 -4.61 11.47
CA ALA A 117 -8.90 -3.72 12.50
C ALA A 117 -8.25 -4.01 13.86
N THR A 118 -8.11 -5.28 14.24
CA THR A 118 -7.43 -5.68 15.49
C THR A 118 -5.98 -5.18 15.53
N VAL A 119 -5.24 -5.36 14.44
CA VAL A 119 -3.85 -4.91 14.33
C VAL A 119 -3.75 -3.38 14.33
N LEU A 120 -4.56 -2.68 13.54
CA LEU A 120 -4.56 -1.22 13.49
C LEU A 120 -4.91 -0.60 14.84
N ARG A 121 -5.91 -1.13 15.55
CA ARG A 121 -6.30 -0.60 16.87
C ARG A 121 -5.19 -0.77 17.92
N ARG A 122 -4.33 -1.78 17.78
CA ARG A 122 -3.20 -2.03 18.69
C ARG A 122 -1.95 -1.26 18.30
N ASP A 123 -1.57 -1.31 17.03
CA ASP A 123 -0.22 -0.92 16.57
C ASP A 123 -0.21 0.45 15.86
N ALA A 124 -1.34 0.92 15.34
CA ALA A 124 -1.46 2.21 14.65
C ALA A 124 -2.84 2.86 14.87
N PRO A 125 -3.17 3.24 16.12
CA PRO A 125 -4.54 3.59 16.51
C PRO A 125 -5.09 4.87 15.87
N TYR A 126 -4.23 5.67 15.25
CA TYR A 126 -4.60 6.93 14.56
C TYR A 126 -4.60 6.82 13.03
N VAL A 127 -4.26 5.66 12.47
CA VAL A 127 -4.41 5.40 11.03
C VAL A 127 -5.87 5.15 10.70
N THR A 128 -6.37 5.82 9.68
CA THR A 128 -7.72 5.59 9.14
C THR A 128 -7.65 4.61 7.99
N LEU A 129 -8.51 3.59 7.96
CA LEU A 129 -8.64 2.68 6.83
C LEU A 129 -9.99 2.91 6.14
N SER A 130 -9.93 3.29 4.86
CA SER A 130 -11.09 3.44 4.00
C SER A 130 -11.11 2.34 2.94
N ILE A 131 -12.11 1.47 2.98
CA ILE A 131 -12.31 0.42 1.99
C ILE A 131 -13.37 0.87 0.99
N ARG A 132 -13.03 0.83 -0.30
CA ARG A 132 -13.90 1.26 -1.40
C ARG A 132 -14.16 0.11 -2.37
N SER A 133 -15.33 0.11 -2.99
CA SER A 133 -15.63 -0.84 -4.07
C SER A 133 -14.65 -0.65 -5.23
N PRO A 134 -14.19 -1.74 -5.87
CA PRO A 134 -13.20 -1.65 -6.94
C PRO A 134 -13.82 -1.09 -8.23
N ASP A 135 -13.31 0.05 -8.72
CA ASP A 135 -13.55 0.49 -10.09
C ASP A 135 -12.47 -0.11 -11.02
N GLN A 136 -12.80 -1.25 -11.60
CA GLN A 136 -11.86 -2.02 -12.42
C GLN A 136 -11.38 -1.27 -13.69
N ARG A 137 -12.06 -0.19 -14.12
CA ARG A 137 -11.62 0.61 -15.27
C ARG A 137 -10.62 1.70 -14.89
N ARG A 138 -10.68 2.20 -13.65
CA ARG A 138 -9.89 3.35 -13.18
C ARG A 138 -8.79 2.98 -12.21
N ILE A 139 -8.80 1.75 -11.68
CA ILE A 139 -7.96 1.37 -10.54
C ILE A 139 -6.46 1.60 -10.76
N ASP A 140 -5.93 1.34 -11.96
CA ASP A 140 -4.51 1.57 -12.23
C ASP A 140 -4.16 3.07 -12.18
N ALA A 141 -5.03 3.93 -12.73
CA ALA A 141 -4.86 5.38 -12.67
C ALA A 141 -4.99 5.90 -11.24
N LEU A 142 -5.92 5.35 -10.45
CA LEU A 142 -6.09 5.72 -9.03
C LEU A 142 -4.89 5.30 -8.17
N LEU A 143 -4.31 4.12 -8.43
CA LEU A 143 -3.08 3.66 -7.78
C LEU A 143 -1.88 4.56 -8.12
N ALA A 144 -1.74 4.92 -9.40
CA ALA A 144 -0.69 5.82 -9.89
C ALA A 144 -0.80 7.22 -9.27
N ALA A 145 -2.02 7.78 -9.23
CA ALA A 145 -2.29 9.11 -8.67
C ALA A 145 -2.15 9.17 -7.14
N GLY A 146 -2.40 8.06 -6.44
CA GLY A 146 -2.39 8.03 -4.97
C GLY A 146 -3.74 8.18 -4.32
N ASP A 147 -4.81 8.29 -5.10
CA ASP A 147 -6.19 8.26 -4.62
C ASP A 147 -6.58 6.90 -4.01
N VAL A 148 -5.88 5.84 -4.42
CA VAL A 148 -5.93 4.50 -3.83
C VAL A 148 -4.50 4.06 -3.51
N ASN A 149 -4.27 3.57 -2.29
CA ASN A 149 -2.98 3.06 -1.87
C ASN A 149 -2.79 1.59 -2.27
N PHE A 150 -3.87 0.80 -2.16
CA PHE A 150 -3.83 -0.64 -2.36
C PHE A 150 -5.08 -1.18 -3.06
N ARG A 151 -4.91 -2.29 -3.78
CA ARG A 151 -5.99 -3.11 -4.32
C ARG A 151 -5.85 -4.55 -3.85
N LEU A 152 -6.93 -5.13 -3.37
CA LEU A 152 -7.05 -6.55 -3.06
C LEU A 152 -7.91 -7.25 -4.11
N GLY A 153 -7.57 -8.50 -4.42
CA GLY A 153 -8.36 -9.37 -5.27
C GLY A 153 -7.51 -10.17 -6.24
N TRP A 154 -8.13 -10.63 -7.32
CA TRP A 154 -7.46 -11.37 -8.37
C TRP A 154 -7.38 -10.55 -9.66
N VAL A 155 -6.17 -10.27 -10.12
CA VAL A 155 -5.86 -9.57 -11.38
C VAL A 155 -5.00 -10.48 -12.24
N ARG A 156 -5.46 -10.80 -13.47
CA ARG A 156 -4.70 -11.65 -14.41
C ARG A 156 -3.47 -10.92 -14.98
N ASP A 157 -3.64 -9.68 -15.43
CA ASP A 157 -2.60 -8.93 -16.14
C ASP A 157 -2.43 -7.52 -15.54
N PRO A 158 -1.75 -7.38 -14.37
CA PRO A 158 -1.47 -6.07 -13.80
C PRO A 158 -0.49 -5.26 -14.67
N GLN A 159 -0.61 -3.93 -14.68
CA GLN A 159 0.33 -3.06 -15.40
C GLN A 159 1.77 -3.19 -14.84
N PRO A 160 2.83 -2.96 -15.63
CA PRO A 160 4.22 -3.07 -15.17
C PRO A 160 4.58 -2.16 -13.98
N SER A 161 3.89 -1.02 -13.84
CA SER A 161 4.05 -0.08 -12.72
C SER A 161 3.35 -0.55 -11.44
N VAL A 162 2.57 -1.62 -11.50
CA VAL A 162 1.85 -2.20 -10.37
C VAL A 162 2.60 -3.42 -9.87
N ARG A 163 3.00 -3.37 -8.61
CA ARG A 163 3.58 -4.50 -7.89
C ARG A 163 2.50 -5.34 -7.25
N ALA A 164 2.83 -6.60 -6.97
CA ALA A 164 1.92 -7.56 -6.37
C ALA A 164 2.61 -8.34 -5.24
N MET A 165 1.83 -8.70 -4.23
CA MET A 165 2.19 -9.65 -3.19
C MET A 165 1.08 -10.71 -3.11
N PRO A 166 1.35 -11.96 -3.52
CA PRO A 166 0.41 -13.06 -3.36
C PRO A 166 0.00 -13.21 -1.89
N LEU A 167 -1.28 -13.47 -1.65
CA LEU A 167 -1.82 -13.65 -0.30
C LEU A 167 -2.23 -15.09 -0.07
N PHE A 168 -3.17 -15.59 -0.87
CA PHE A 168 -3.63 -16.96 -0.83
C PHE A 168 -4.41 -17.30 -2.10
N GLU A 169 -4.55 -18.59 -2.36
CA GLU A 169 -5.46 -19.10 -3.37
C GLU A 169 -6.76 -19.58 -2.73
N ASP A 170 -7.82 -19.54 -3.51
CA ASP A 170 -9.15 -20.01 -3.13
C ASP A 170 -9.78 -20.81 -4.29
N ASP A 171 -10.64 -21.74 -3.95
CA ASP A 171 -11.50 -22.41 -4.94
C ASP A 171 -12.89 -21.77 -4.87
N VAL A 172 -13.76 -22.08 -5.83
CA VAL A 172 -15.15 -21.61 -5.79
C VAL A 172 -16.11 -22.75 -5.46
N VAL A 173 -17.18 -22.41 -4.76
CA VAL A 173 -18.25 -23.30 -4.33
C VAL A 173 -19.59 -22.68 -4.67
N VAL A 174 -20.62 -23.50 -4.68
CA VAL A 174 -22.01 -23.07 -4.87
C VAL A 174 -22.70 -23.09 -3.52
N ILE A 175 -23.33 -21.98 -3.16
CA ILE A 175 -24.11 -21.83 -1.94
C ILE A 175 -25.59 -21.62 -2.24
N GLY A 176 -26.45 -22.11 -1.36
CA GLY A 176 -27.90 -21.90 -1.41
C GLY A 176 -28.52 -21.91 -0.01
N GLY A 177 -29.79 -21.54 0.08
CA GLY A 177 -30.52 -21.57 1.34
C GLY A 177 -30.70 -22.98 1.93
N PRO A 178 -31.01 -23.09 3.23
CA PRO A 178 -31.26 -24.37 3.89
C PRO A 178 -32.42 -25.14 3.24
N GLY A 179 -33.44 -24.42 2.76
CA GLY A 179 -34.63 -24.99 2.10
C GLY A 179 -34.45 -25.33 0.62
N ASN A 180 -33.29 -25.02 0.01
CA ASN A 180 -33.07 -25.25 -1.41
C ASN A 180 -32.85 -26.74 -1.69
N ARG A 181 -33.94 -27.46 -2.03
CA ARG A 181 -33.91 -28.89 -2.35
C ARG A 181 -33.27 -29.21 -3.70
N ALA A 182 -33.24 -28.25 -4.63
CA ALA A 182 -32.66 -28.43 -5.95
C ALA A 182 -31.13 -28.44 -5.92
N LEU A 183 -30.53 -27.86 -4.87
CA LEU A 183 -29.09 -27.95 -4.62
C LEU A 183 -28.70 -29.35 -4.12
N ALA A 184 -28.39 -30.26 -5.03
CA ALA A 184 -27.91 -31.60 -4.72
C ALA A 184 -26.48 -31.59 -4.14
N GLU A 185 -26.14 -32.56 -3.27
CA GLU A 185 -24.80 -32.68 -2.67
C GLU A 185 -23.68 -32.85 -3.72
N ARG A 186 -23.98 -33.55 -4.81
CA ARG A 186 -23.12 -33.68 -5.98
C ARG A 186 -23.81 -33.06 -7.17
N LEU A 187 -23.34 -31.87 -7.54
CA LEU A 187 -23.91 -31.12 -8.65
C LEU A 187 -23.24 -31.53 -9.96
N THR A 188 -24.03 -31.75 -11.00
CA THR A 188 -23.51 -31.89 -12.38
C THR A 188 -23.59 -30.53 -13.06
N LEU A 189 -22.79 -30.32 -14.11
CA LEU A 189 -22.81 -29.06 -14.85
C LEU A 189 -24.21 -28.72 -15.42
N PRO A 190 -24.94 -29.66 -16.07
CA PRO A 190 -26.31 -29.38 -16.52
C PRO A 190 -27.26 -29.02 -15.39
N ALA A 191 -27.17 -29.72 -14.24
CA ALA A 191 -28.00 -29.41 -13.07
C ALA A 191 -27.72 -28.01 -12.52
N TYR A 192 -26.45 -27.61 -12.41
CA TYR A 192 -26.05 -26.27 -11.97
C TYR A 192 -26.56 -25.16 -12.89
N VAL A 193 -26.43 -25.35 -14.21
CA VAL A 193 -26.90 -24.35 -15.19
C VAL A 193 -28.42 -24.17 -15.12
N ALA A 194 -29.16 -25.23 -14.82
CA ALA A 194 -30.61 -25.21 -14.70
C ALA A 194 -31.14 -24.53 -13.43
N LEU A 195 -30.30 -24.34 -12.40
CA LEU A 195 -30.71 -23.63 -11.18
C LEU A 195 -30.86 -22.13 -11.44
N PRO A 196 -31.75 -21.42 -10.73
CA PRO A 196 -31.78 -19.96 -10.74
C PRO A 196 -30.54 -19.38 -10.06
N HIS A 197 -29.86 -18.43 -10.70
CA HIS A 197 -28.63 -17.83 -10.17
C HIS A 197 -28.86 -16.43 -9.60
N ALA A 198 -28.38 -16.22 -8.37
CA ALA A 198 -28.24 -14.90 -7.77
C ALA A 198 -26.76 -14.49 -7.76
N ARG A 199 -26.47 -13.27 -8.18
CA ARG A 199 -25.10 -12.74 -8.29
C ARG A 199 -25.00 -11.36 -7.66
N LEU A 200 -23.81 -11.00 -7.18
CA LEU A 200 -23.51 -9.60 -6.88
C LEU A 200 -23.51 -8.75 -8.16
N LEU A 201 -23.97 -7.51 -8.05
CA LEU A 201 -23.97 -6.53 -9.13
C LEU A 201 -22.53 -6.29 -9.59
N GLY A 202 -22.30 -6.35 -10.90
CA GLY A 202 -20.96 -6.20 -11.47
C GLY A 202 -20.04 -7.42 -11.32
N SER A 203 -20.51 -8.54 -10.74
CA SER A 203 -19.71 -9.77 -10.62
C SER A 203 -19.16 -10.28 -11.95
N GLY A 204 -19.91 -10.20 -13.06
CA GLY A 204 -19.42 -10.53 -14.41
C GLY A 204 -18.28 -9.64 -14.93
N ARG A 205 -17.97 -8.53 -14.24
CA ARG A 205 -16.81 -7.67 -14.56
C ARG A 205 -15.56 -8.07 -13.76
N THR A 206 -15.74 -8.78 -12.65
CA THR A 206 -14.64 -9.31 -11.84
C THR A 206 -13.94 -10.46 -12.56
N THR A 207 -12.69 -10.72 -12.20
CA THR A 207 -11.91 -11.83 -12.79
C THR A 207 -12.58 -13.18 -12.51
N SER A 208 -13.01 -13.44 -11.26
CA SER A 208 -13.67 -14.69 -10.90
C SER A 208 -15.02 -14.88 -11.61
N GLY A 209 -15.84 -13.83 -11.72
CA GLY A 209 -17.09 -13.91 -12.48
C GLY A 209 -16.86 -14.21 -13.96
N ARG A 210 -15.87 -13.58 -14.60
CA ARG A 210 -15.48 -13.88 -15.98
C ARG A 210 -14.98 -15.30 -16.16
N VAL A 211 -14.17 -15.81 -15.24
CA VAL A 211 -13.69 -17.21 -15.26
C VAL A 211 -14.86 -18.18 -15.28
N ILE A 212 -15.87 -17.95 -14.43
CA ILE A 212 -17.07 -18.78 -14.37
C ILE A 212 -17.86 -18.66 -15.68
N ASP A 213 -18.10 -17.43 -16.17
CA ASP A 213 -18.85 -17.21 -17.41
C ASP A 213 -18.15 -17.81 -18.64
N GLU A 214 -16.83 -17.68 -18.73
CA GLU A 214 -15.97 -18.30 -19.75
C GLU A 214 -16.10 -19.82 -19.71
N PHE A 215 -16.02 -20.44 -18.53
CA PHE A 215 -16.15 -21.88 -18.35
C PHE A 215 -17.53 -22.39 -18.78
N ILE A 216 -18.61 -21.72 -18.36
CA ILE A 216 -19.98 -22.11 -18.73
C ILE A 216 -20.19 -21.97 -20.24
N LYS A 217 -19.68 -20.89 -20.84
CA LYS A 217 -19.76 -20.66 -22.29
C LYS A 217 -18.96 -21.68 -23.09
N GLN A 218 -17.79 -22.13 -22.60
CA GLN A 218 -16.99 -23.18 -23.23
C GLN A 218 -17.75 -24.52 -23.33
N HIS A 219 -18.74 -24.75 -22.48
CA HIS A 219 -19.61 -25.93 -22.52
C HIS A 219 -20.92 -25.69 -23.31
N GLY A 220 -21.01 -24.58 -24.05
CA GLY A 220 -22.20 -24.25 -24.86
C GLY A 220 -23.43 -23.85 -24.03
N GLN A 221 -23.24 -23.47 -22.77
CA GLN A 221 -24.31 -23.13 -21.83
C GLN A 221 -24.26 -21.63 -21.45
N SER A 222 -25.30 -21.18 -20.74
CA SER A 222 -25.36 -19.84 -20.13
C SER A 222 -26.16 -19.91 -18.83
N LEU A 223 -25.78 -19.13 -17.82
CA LEU A 223 -26.52 -19.12 -16.55
C LEU A 223 -27.77 -18.25 -16.63
N ALA A 224 -28.88 -18.77 -16.14
CA ALA A 224 -30.08 -17.98 -15.89
C ALA A 224 -29.91 -17.16 -14.59
N VAL A 225 -29.28 -15.99 -14.71
CA VAL A 225 -29.15 -15.05 -13.58
C VAL A 225 -30.47 -14.34 -13.37
N CYS A 226 -31.22 -14.75 -12.35
CA CYS A 226 -32.53 -14.18 -12.03
C CYS A 226 -32.43 -12.99 -11.08
N ILE A 227 -31.34 -12.86 -10.32
CA ILE A 227 -31.17 -11.80 -9.32
C ILE A 227 -29.76 -11.20 -9.36
N HIS A 228 -29.71 -9.86 -9.33
CA HIS A 228 -28.50 -9.09 -9.10
C HIS A 228 -28.61 -8.32 -7.77
N ALA A 229 -27.90 -8.77 -6.74
CA ALA A 229 -27.86 -8.13 -5.43
C ALA A 229 -26.76 -7.06 -5.37
N GLN A 230 -27.00 -5.94 -4.68
CA GLN A 230 -25.98 -4.89 -4.54
C GLN A 230 -24.83 -5.28 -3.60
N GLY A 231 -25.10 -6.08 -2.58
CA GLY A 231 -24.10 -6.49 -1.57
C GLY A 231 -24.41 -7.86 -0.97
N LEU A 232 -23.46 -8.40 -0.22
CA LEU A 232 -23.47 -9.77 0.27
C LEU A 232 -24.66 -10.04 1.20
N MET A 233 -25.01 -9.13 2.09
CA MET A 233 -26.16 -9.34 2.99
C MET A 233 -27.49 -9.48 2.25
N ALA A 234 -27.72 -8.67 1.20
CA ALA A 234 -28.92 -8.80 0.37
C ALA A 234 -28.92 -10.10 -0.44
N LEU A 235 -27.75 -10.53 -0.92
CA LEU A 235 -27.58 -11.83 -1.57
C LEU A 235 -27.95 -12.97 -0.61
N LEU A 236 -27.41 -12.97 0.61
CA LEU A 236 -27.68 -14.01 1.60
C LEU A 236 -29.16 -14.04 2.00
N GLY A 237 -29.76 -12.89 2.29
CA GLY A 237 -31.19 -12.80 2.61
C GLY A 237 -32.07 -13.37 1.49
N THR A 238 -31.69 -13.14 0.24
CA THR A 238 -32.36 -13.73 -0.94
C THR A 238 -32.23 -15.26 -0.95
N LEU A 239 -31.02 -15.78 -0.75
CA LEU A 239 -30.78 -17.23 -0.76
C LEU A 239 -31.55 -17.95 0.35
N MET A 240 -31.77 -17.32 1.51
CA MET A 240 -32.47 -17.95 2.64
C MET A 240 -33.94 -18.27 2.34
N VAL A 241 -34.56 -17.55 1.41
CA VAL A 241 -36.01 -17.62 1.13
C VAL A 241 -36.35 -18.03 -0.31
N SER A 242 -35.37 -18.46 -1.09
CA SER A 242 -35.54 -18.85 -2.49
C SER A 242 -34.82 -20.15 -2.84
N ASP A 243 -35.07 -20.63 -4.06
CA ASP A 243 -34.37 -21.74 -4.69
C ASP A 243 -33.14 -21.29 -5.51
N ALA A 244 -32.79 -19.99 -5.45
CA ALA A 244 -31.62 -19.47 -6.11
C ALA A 244 -30.32 -19.97 -5.45
N VAL A 245 -29.25 -19.97 -6.25
CA VAL A 245 -27.89 -20.29 -5.81
C VAL A 245 -26.92 -19.16 -6.15
N ALA A 246 -25.83 -19.07 -5.41
CA ALA A 246 -24.73 -18.16 -5.70
C ALA A 246 -23.41 -18.93 -5.75
N THR A 247 -22.51 -18.51 -6.63
CA THR A 247 -21.15 -19.07 -6.72
C THR A 247 -20.16 -18.09 -6.12
N VAL A 248 -19.47 -18.52 -5.07
CA VAL A 248 -18.59 -17.68 -4.25
C VAL A 248 -17.27 -18.40 -3.94
N PRO A 249 -16.19 -17.69 -3.56
CA PRO A 249 -14.99 -18.33 -3.04
C PRO A 249 -15.28 -19.18 -1.79
N ARG A 250 -14.59 -20.32 -1.63
CA ARG A 250 -14.84 -21.28 -0.55
C ARG A 250 -14.64 -20.64 0.82
N ARG A 251 -13.59 -19.84 1.00
CA ARG A 251 -13.28 -19.24 2.31
C ARG A 251 -14.39 -18.35 2.83
N VAL A 252 -15.01 -17.55 1.95
CA VAL A 252 -16.16 -16.72 2.36
C VAL A 252 -17.40 -17.58 2.60
N ALA A 253 -17.62 -18.67 1.85
CA ALA A 253 -18.71 -19.59 2.14
C ALA A 253 -18.59 -20.23 3.53
N LEU A 254 -17.38 -20.66 3.92
CA LEU A 254 -17.09 -21.16 5.27
C LEU A 254 -17.37 -20.09 6.33
N LYS A 255 -16.94 -18.84 6.09
CA LYS A 255 -17.25 -17.71 6.98
C LYS A 255 -18.75 -17.50 7.13
N ILE A 256 -19.50 -17.55 6.04
CA ILE A 256 -20.96 -17.38 6.02
C ILE A 256 -21.64 -18.49 6.83
N GLN A 257 -21.16 -19.73 6.75
CA GLN A 257 -21.71 -20.87 7.50
C GLN A 257 -21.62 -20.71 9.03
N GLU A 258 -20.74 -19.85 9.54
CA GLU A 258 -20.68 -19.54 10.98
C GLU A 258 -21.94 -18.79 11.46
N ALA A 259 -22.61 -18.04 10.59
CA ALA A 259 -23.71 -17.15 10.95
C ALA A 259 -25.04 -17.48 10.25
N PHE A 260 -25.00 -18.15 9.10
CA PHE A 260 -26.18 -18.49 8.31
C PHE A 260 -26.18 -19.98 7.97
N PRO A 261 -27.34 -20.67 8.02
CA PRO A 261 -27.46 -22.08 7.68
C PRO A 261 -27.43 -22.33 6.17
N VAL A 262 -26.43 -21.78 5.46
CA VAL A 262 -26.26 -21.99 4.03
C VAL A 262 -25.81 -23.42 3.75
N ARG A 263 -26.37 -24.01 2.71
CA ARG A 263 -25.83 -25.24 2.12
C ARG A 263 -24.71 -24.85 1.17
N MET A 264 -23.60 -25.60 1.22
CA MET A 264 -22.42 -25.39 0.38
C MET A 264 -22.08 -26.70 -0.32
N VAL A 265 -21.87 -26.65 -1.64
CA VAL A 265 -21.46 -27.80 -2.46
C VAL A 265 -20.35 -27.40 -3.43
N ASP A 266 -19.58 -28.38 -3.89
CA ASP A 266 -18.50 -28.13 -4.84
C ASP A 266 -19.02 -27.63 -6.19
N PHE A 267 -18.27 -26.71 -6.81
CA PHE A 267 -18.55 -26.28 -8.17
C PHE A 267 -18.40 -27.46 -9.15
N PRO A 268 -19.35 -27.67 -10.09
CA PRO A 268 -19.38 -28.86 -10.95
C PRO A 268 -18.46 -28.71 -12.17
N GLY A 269 -17.19 -28.44 -11.94
CA GLY A 269 -16.21 -28.18 -12.98
C GLY A 269 -14.83 -27.88 -12.44
N ARG A 270 -13.82 -27.90 -13.32
CA ARG A 270 -12.46 -27.49 -12.97
C ARG A 270 -12.24 -26.06 -13.41
N LEU A 271 -12.08 -25.18 -12.43
CA LEU A 271 -11.73 -23.78 -12.65
C LEU A 271 -10.30 -23.52 -12.14
N PRO A 272 -9.57 -22.55 -12.73
CA PRO A 272 -8.36 -22.04 -12.11
C PRO A 272 -8.68 -21.49 -10.72
N ARG A 273 -7.76 -21.69 -9.77
CA ARG A 273 -7.90 -21.17 -8.42
C ARG A 273 -7.92 -19.63 -8.46
N VAL A 274 -8.74 -19.03 -7.61
CA VAL A 274 -8.81 -17.59 -7.40
C VAL A 274 -7.53 -17.15 -6.69
N SER A 275 -6.60 -16.56 -7.44
CA SER A 275 -5.31 -16.11 -6.90
C SER A 275 -5.46 -14.70 -6.31
N ASN A 276 -5.71 -14.63 -4.99
CA ASN A 276 -5.84 -13.36 -4.28
C ASN A 276 -4.47 -12.78 -3.95
N ALA A 277 -4.29 -11.51 -4.30
CA ALA A 277 -3.07 -10.76 -4.05
C ALA A 277 -3.38 -9.33 -3.61
N LEU A 278 -2.38 -8.70 -2.99
CA LEU A 278 -2.33 -7.27 -2.72
C LEU A 278 -1.53 -6.58 -3.82
N TYR A 279 -2.06 -5.50 -4.38
CA TYR A 279 -1.42 -4.72 -5.44
C TYR A 279 -1.24 -3.27 -5.01
N TRP A 280 -0.13 -2.66 -5.42
CA TRP A 280 0.19 -1.25 -5.17
C TRP A 280 1.07 -0.69 -6.31
N HIS A 281 1.12 0.63 -6.43
CA HIS A 281 1.97 1.29 -7.44
C HIS A 281 3.44 1.35 -7.01
N GLU A 282 4.38 1.18 -7.94
CA GLU A 282 5.83 1.16 -7.68
C GLU A 282 6.35 2.38 -6.91
N ARG A 283 5.69 3.53 -7.07
CA ARG A 283 6.03 4.78 -6.36
C ARG A 283 6.07 4.63 -4.83
N THR A 284 5.27 3.72 -4.26
CA THR A 284 5.21 3.49 -2.81
C THR A 284 6.02 2.27 -2.36
N GLN A 285 6.77 1.63 -3.27
CA GLN A 285 7.47 0.38 -2.99
C GLN A 285 8.47 0.50 -1.82
N ARG A 286 9.14 1.65 -1.74
CA ARG A 286 10.15 1.98 -0.72
C ARG A 286 9.60 2.75 0.49
N SER A 287 8.29 3.05 0.52
CA SER A 287 7.70 3.76 1.64
C SER A 287 7.62 2.86 2.87
N ALA A 288 8.24 3.25 3.98
CA ALA A 288 8.22 2.50 5.24
C ALA A 288 6.78 2.25 5.75
N PHE A 289 5.92 3.28 5.72
CA PHE A 289 4.50 3.14 6.05
C PHE A 289 3.78 2.09 5.18
N HIS A 290 3.94 2.16 3.86
CA HIS A 290 3.30 1.19 2.96
C HIS A 290 3.90 -0.22 3.14
N GLN A 291 5.21 -0.35 3.38
CA GLN A 291 5.86 -1.61 3.70
C GLN A 291 5.26 -2.26 4.95
N TRP A 292 5.12 -1.48 6.02
CA TRP A 292 4.48 -1.93 7.25
C TRP A 292 3.02 -2.35 7.01
N PHE A 293 2.24 -1.53 6.30
CA PHE A 293 0.83 -1.84 6.04
C PHE A 293 0.68 -3.11 5.18
N ARG A 294 1.57 -3.37 4.22
CA ARG A 294 1.62 -4.65 3.49
C ARG A 294 1.85 -5.82 4.46
N GLY A 295 2.69 -5.64 5.48
CA GLY A 295 2.88 -6.62 6.55
C GLY A 295 1.59 -6.92 7.31
N VAL A 296 0.81 -5.89 7.66
CA VAL A 296 -0.51 -6.04 8.29
C VAL A 296 -1.47 -6.84 7.42
N ILE A 297 -1.57 -6.52 6.13
CA ILE A 297 -2.40 -7.28 5.18
C ILE A 297 -1.91 -8.73 5.07
N GLY A 298 -0.60 -8.96 4.99
CA GLY A 298 -0.02 -10.30 4.94
C GLY A 298 -0.34 -11.13 6.19
N GLN A 299 -0.35 -10.51 7.37
CA GLN A 299 -0.76 -11.16 8.61
C GLN A 299 -2.25 -11.54 8.57
N ALA A 300 -3.12 -10.61 8.16
CA ALA A 300 -4.55 -10.87 8.02
C ALA A 300 -4.83 -12.01 7.02
N ALA A 301 -4.12 -12.01 5.89
CA ALA A 301 -4.21 -13.05 4.88
C ALA A 301 -3.81 -14.42 5.41
N ARG A 302 -2.70 -14.53 6.16
CA ARG A 302 -2.29 -15.80 6.78
C ARG A 302 -3.30 -16.29 7.81
N HIS A 303 -3.89 -15.39 8.60
CA HIS A 303 -4.94 -15.74 9.54
C HIS A 303 -6.17 -16.31 8.82
N ALA A 304 -6.71 -15.60 7.82
CA ALA A 304 -7.83 -16.08 7.03
C ALA A 304 -7.51 -17.40 6.31
N ALA A 305 -6.27 -17.54 5.82
CA ALA A 305 -5.79 -18.75 5.17
C ALA A 305 -5.82 -19.98 6.08
N ALA A 306 -5.44 -19.80 7.35
CA ALA A 306 -5.41 -20.86 8.36
C ALA A 306 -6.79 -21.17 8.95
N THR A 307 -7.62 -20.15 9.19
CA THR A 307 -8.96 -20.32 9.78
C THR A 307 -9.93 -21.01 8.82
N TYR A 308 -9.83 -20.72 7.52
CA TYR A 308 -10.75 -21.21 6.49
C TYR A 308 -10.07 -22.12 5.47
N ALA A 309 -9.11 -22.95 5.91
CA ALA A 309 -8.30 -23.81 5.05
C ALA A 309 -9.13 -24.90 4.33
#